data_AF-E8ZHQ0-F1
#
_entry.id   AF-E8ZHQ0-F1
#
_cell.length_a   1.000
_cell.length_b   1.000
_cell.length_c   1.000
_cell.angle_alpha   90.00
_cell.angle_beta   90.00
_cell.angle_gamma   90.00
#
_symmetry.space_group_name_H-M   'P 1'
#
loop_
_entity.id
_entity.type
_entity.pdbx_description
1 polymer ?
#
loop_
_entity_poly.entity_id
_entity_poly.type
_entity_poly.pdbx_seq_one_letter_code
_entity_poly.pdbx_strand_id
1 'polypeptide(L)'
;MSSSIAKSLTTSATVAVISGVGFKTVDTLFKCPTNKAHLESQNYKSLFEVRRNPFTRWREKYLNYKKELEEIIPEISSDSSSNEGAYFLKRWCHRNMYESYDAQKMDTFNQLKVFCTMDIKAFLLEEEDTQTIDDMKESPENKNAIFHKYKDSIMREGILQRGDNFDNLLTWCKSTFKETYKPEKKKTINRAQEFCLTPESKILG
;
A
#
# COMPACT_ATOMS: atom_id res chain seq x y z
N MET A 1 -65.49 44.88 34.01
CA MET A 1 -64.55 45.99 34.30
C MET A 1 -63.25 45.41 34.85
N SER A 2 -62.12 46.00 34.43
CA SER A 2 -60.71 45.69 34.78
C SER A 2 -60.17 44.36 34.20
N SER A 3 -59.34 44.37 33.14
CA SER A 3 -57.91 44.76 33.10
C SER A 3 -57.07 43.94 34.10
N SER A 4 -55.92 43.35 33.78
CA SER A 4 -54.92 43.73 32.79
C SER A 4 -53.79 42.67 32.75
N ILE A 5 -52.83 42.90 31.85
CA ILE A 5 -51.43 42.42 31.86
C ILE A 5 -51.16 41.11 31.10
N ALA A 6 -50.87 41.32 29.82
CA ALA A 6 -49.98 40.48 29.05
C ALA A 6 -48.62 40.34 29.77
N LYS A 7 -48.11 39.12 29.88
CA LYS A 7 -46.67 38.88 30.01
C LYS A 7 -46.26 37.84 28.98
N SER A 8 -45.55 38.35 27.98
CA SER A 8 -44.73 37.64 27.01
C SER A 8 -43.97 36.49 27.68
N LEU A 9 -44.34 35.26 27.34
CA LEU A 9 -43.51 34.09 27.55
C LEU A 9 -42.70 33.90 26.28
N THR A 10 -41.55 34.55 26.24
CA THR A 10 -40.45 34.22 25.33
C THR A 10 -39.89 32.87 25.78
N THR A 11 -40.52 31.79 25.35
CA THR A 11 -39.96 30.46 25.54
C THR A 11 -38.91 30.27 24.45
N SER A 12 -37.67 30.55 24.80
CA SER A 12 -36.49 30.32 23.98
C SER A 12 -36.49 28.88 23.47
N ALA A 13 -36.66 28.69 22.16
CA ALA A 13 -36.43 27.43 21.50
C ALA A 13 -34.92 27.17 21.50
N THR A 14 -34.41 26.56 22.57
CA THR A 14 -33.07 25.98 22.57
C THR A 14 -33.14 24.75 21.68
N VAL A 15 -32.83 24.90 20.40
CA VAL A 15 -32.56 23.78 19.51
C VAL A 15 -31.30 23.12 20.05
N ALA A 16 -31.48 22.06 20.85
CA ALA A 16 -30.41 21.12 21.12
C ALA A 16 -30.08 20.48 19.77
N VAL A 17 -29.04 21.01 19.11
CA VAL A 17 -28.34 20.26 18.08
C VAL A 17 -27.78 19.05 18.82
N ILE A 18 -28.48 17.92 18.70
CA ILE A 18 -27.92 16.63 19.04
C ILE A 18 -26.78 16.45 18.05
N SER A 19 -25.59 16.92 18.40
CA SER A 19 -24.35 16.46 17.81
C SER A 19 -24.27 14.98 18.18
N GLY A 20 -24.92 14.15 17.36
CA GLY A 20 -24.90 12.70 17.42
C GLY A 20 -23.53 12.18 17.04
N VAL A 21 -22.51 12.57 17.79
CA VAL A 21 -21.19 11.94 17.83
C VAL A 21 -20.74 11.97 19.30
N GLY A 22 -21.59 11.44 20.17
CA GLY A 22 -21.28 11.18 21.57
C GLY A 22 -20.60 9.82 21.71
N PHE A 23 -19.29 9.80 21.50
CA PHE A 23 -18.31 9.01 22.24
C PHE A 23 -18.82 7.73 22.93
N LYS A 24 -18.89 6.62 22.18
CA LYS A 24 -18.65 5.27 22.74
C LYS A 24 -17.14 5.01 22.80
N THR A 25 -16.47 5.77 23.64
CA THR A 25 -15.09 5.50 24.07
C THR A 25 -15.15 4.50 25.23
N VAL A 26 -14.60 3.30 25.06
CA VAL A 26 -13.23 2.93 25.48
C VAL A 26 -13.02 1.41 25.36
N ASP A 27 -14.03 0.56 25.56
CA ASP A 27 -13.80 -0.91 25.63
C ASP A 27 -14.18 -1.75 24.38
N THR A 28 -14.78 -1.13 23.36
CA THR A 28 -15.25 -1.84 22.14
C THR A 28 -14.52 -1.46 20.86
N LEU A 29 -13.63 -0.46 20.89
CA LEU A 29 -12.95 0.08 19.70
C LEU A 29 -11.59 -0.57 19.37
N PHE A 30 -11.05 -1.44 20.22
CA PHE A 30 -9.71 -2.05 20.04
C PHE A 30 -9.65 -3.57 20.11
N LYS A 31 -10.78 -4.27 19.91
CA LYS A 31 -10.68 -5.67 19.46
C LYS A 31 -10.73 -5.65 17.95
N CYS A 32 -9.62 -5.33 17.30
CA CYS A 32 -9.43 -5.76 15.91
C CYS A 32 -9.51 -7.28 15.96
N PRO A 33 -10.63 -7.89 15.53
CA PRO A 33 -10.89 -9.30 15.84
C PRO A 33 -9.92 -10.22 15.12
N THR A 34 -9.22 -9.70 14.10
CA THR A 34 -8.27 -10.41 13.27
C THR A 34 -7.04 -9.55 12.98
N ASN A 35 -5.95 -10.21 12.58
CA ASN A 35 -4.74 -9.54 12.10
C ASN A 35 -5.04 -8.61 10.92
N LYS A 36 -5.94 -8.99 10.01
CA LYS A 36 -6.41 -8.16 8.88
C LYS A 36 -6.99 -6.84 9.36
N ALA A 37 -7.95 -6.88 10.29
CA ALA A 37 -8.59 -5.68 10.80
C ALA A 37 -7.58 -4.75 11.49
N HIS A 38 -6.57 -5.33 12.16
CA HIS A 38 -5.52 -4.55 12.79
C HIS A 38 -4.60 -3.89 11.76
N LEU A 39 -4.21 -4.59 10.69
CA LEU A 39 -3.45 -4.02 9.57
C LEU A 39 -4.21 -2.87 8.88
N GLU A 40 -5.50 -3.07 8.60
CA GLU A 40 -6.35 -2.06 7.97
C GLU A 40 -6.50 -0.82 8.85
N SER A 41 -6.63 -0.98 10.18
CA SER A 41 -6.64 0.14 11.13
C SER A 41 -5.34 0.96 11.12
N GLN A 42 -4.24 0.36 10.65
CA GLN A 42 -2.92 0.99 10.49
C GLN A 42 -2.66 1.46 9.05
N ASN A 43 -3.70 1.58 8.22
CA ASN A 43 -3.68 1.99 6.82
C ASN A 43 -2.90 1.07 5.86
N TYR A 44 -2.66 -0.19 6.24
CA TYR A 44 -2.14 -1.17 5.30
C TYR A 44 -3.27 -1.66 4.40
N LYS A 45 -2.99 -1.79 3.10
CA LYS A 45 -3.88 -2.46 2.15
C LYS A 45 -3.43 -3.89 1.93
N SER A 46 -4.38 -4.81 1.93
CA SER A 46 -4.10 -6.22 1.72
C SER A 46 -3.79 -6.51 0.26
N LEU A 47 -2.85 -7.43 -0.01
CA LEU A 47 -2.59 -7.90 -1.38
C LEU A 47 -3.80 -8.67 -1.97
N PHE A 48 -4.77 -9.07 -1.13
CA PHE A 48 -6.05 -9.60 -1.58
C PHE A 48 -6.97 -8.56 -2.21
N GLU A 49 -6.71 -7.26 -2.00
CA GLU A 49 -7.50 -6.17 -2.58
C GLU A 49 -7.05 -5.76 -3.98
N VAL A 50 -5.91 -6.28 -4.45
CA VAL A 50 -5.42 -6.09 -5.82
C VAL A 50 -6.45 -6.62 -6.81
N ARG A 51 -6.86 -5.77 -7.75
CA ARG A 51 -7.84 -6.12 -8.78
C ARG A 51 -7.16 -6.57 -10.06
N ARG A 52 -5.98 -6.01 -10.38
CA ARG A 52 -5.30 -6.25 -11.65
C ARG A 52 -4.21 -7.28 -11.53
N ASN A 53 -4.28 -8.29 -12.40
CA ASN A 53 -3.34 -9.40 -12.44
C ASN A 53 -3.03 -9.94 -11.02
N PRO A 54 -4.05 -10.25 -10.19
CA PRO A 54 -3.87 -10.45 -8.75
C PRO A 54 -2.87 -11.56 -8.45
N PHE A 55 -2.92 -12.67 -9.19
CA PHE A 55 -1.98 -13.78 -8.99
C PHE A 55 -0.55 -13.43 -9.41
N THR A 56 -0.37 -12.58 -10.42
CA THR A 56 0.96 -12.07 -10.78
C THR A 56 1.60 -11.30 -9.63
N ARG A 57 0.82 -10.52 -8.86
CA ARG A 57 1.35 -9.81 -7.68
C ARG A 57 1.77 -10.76 -6.57
N TRP A 58 1.01 -11.83 -6.32
CA TRP A 58 1.44 -12.88 -5.40
C TRP A 58 2.75 -13.55 -5.84
N ARG A 59 2.92 -13.77 -7.14
CA ARG A 59 4.14 -14.34 -7.71
C ARG A 59 5.35 -13.42 -7.58
N GLU A 60 5.19 -12.14 -7.88
CA GLU A 60 6.24 -11.14 -7.68
C GLU A 60 6.62 -11.03 -6.21
N LYS A 61 5.63 -11.01 -5.31
CA LYS A 61 5.85 -11.00 -3.87
C LYS A 61 6.67 -12.21 -3.41
N TYR A 62 6.29 -13.42 -3.86
CA TYR A 62 7.05 -14.63 -3.58
C TYR A 62 8.49 -14.54 -4.08
N LEU A 63 8.69 -14.16 -5.35
CA LEU A 63 10.04 -14.06 -5.94
C LEU A 63 10.93 -13.04 -5.21
N ASN A 64 10.36 -11.94 -4.72
CA ASN A 64 11.08 -10.90 -4.00
C ASN A 64 11.58 -11.35 -2.62
N TYR A 65 10.93 -12.33 -2.01
CA TYR A 65 11.17 -12.78 -0.63
C TYR A 65 11.29 -14.32 -0.54
N LYS A 66 11.73 -14.98 -1.62
CA LYS A 66 11.68 -16.45 -1.74
C LYS A 66 12.39 -17.13 -0.58
N LYS A 67 13.60 -16.67 -0.24
CA LYS A 67 14.42 -17.27 0.83
C LYS A 67 13.77 -17.12 2.20
N GLU A 68 13.26 -15.93 2.52
CA GLU A 68 12.59 -15.67 3.79
C GLU A 68 11.29 -16.48 3.90
N LEU A 69 10.58 -16.67 2.80
CA LEU A 69 9.33 -17.43 2.77
C LEU A 69 9.54 -18.94 2.87
N GLU A 70 10.65 -19.48 2.36
CA GLU A 70 11.07 -20.89 2.56
C GLU A 70 11.28 -21.20 4.05
N GLU A 71 11.76 -20.25 4.84
CA GLU A 71 11.97 -20.42 6.29
C GLU A 71 10.66 -20.33 7.09
N ILE A 72 9.65 -19.61 6.58
CA ILE A 72 8.42 -19.27 7.31
C ILE A 72 7.26 -20.20 6.93
N ILE A 73 7.20 -20.66 5.68
CA ILE A 73 6.09 -21.43 5.13
C ILE A 73 6.60 -22.84 4.81
N PRO A 74 6.30 -23.85 5.65
CA PRO A 74 6.86 -25.20 5.50
C PRO A 74 6.52 -25.88 4.16
N GLU A 75 5.43 -25.48 3.52
CA GLU A 75 5.03 -25.99 2.21
C GLU A 75 5.89 -25.44 1.05
N ILE A 76 6.67 -24.39 1.28
CA ILE A 76 7.61 -23.82 0.29
C ILE A 76 8.98 -24.46 0.50
N SER A 77 9.48 -25.10 -0.55
CA SER A 77 10.83 -25.66 -0.64
C SER A 77 11.70 -24.88 -1.62
N SER A 78 13.02 -25.12 -1.59
CA SER A 78 13.97 -24.56 -2.56
C SER A 78 13.58 -24.80 -4.02
N ASP A 79 12.94 -25.95 -4.28
CA ASP A 79 12.56 -26.43 -5.60
C ASP A 79 11.17 -25.92 -6.02
N SER A 80 10.45 -25.24 -5.13
CA SER A 80 9.12 -24.71 -5.43
C SER A 80 9.17 -23.70 -6.58
N SER A 81 8.33 -23.95 -7.59
CA SER A 81 8.17 -23.05 -8.73
C SER A 81 7.60 -21.69 -8.29
N SER A 82 7.71 -20.69 -9.17
CA SER A 82 7.15 -19.36 -8.90
C SER A 82 5.65 -19.37 -8.63
N ASN A 83 4.91 -20.28 -9.28
CA ASN A 83 3.46 -20.37 -9.13
C ASN A 83 3.06 -21.12 -7.86
N GLU A 84 3.76 -22.22 -7.53
CA GLU A 84 3.52 -22.96 -6.28
C GLU A 84 3.82 -22.11 -5.06
N GLY A 85 4.98 -21.44 -5.04
CA GLY A 85 5.35 -20.54 -3.95
C GLY A 85 4.35 -19.40 -3.76
N ALA A 86 3.88 -18.79 -4.86
CA ALA A 86 2.84 -17.77 -4.83
C ALA A 86 1.51 -18.29 -4.25
N TYR A 87 1.13 -19.51 -4.62
CA TYR A 87 -0.08 -20.16 -4.12
C TYR A 87 0.02 -20.42 -2.61
N PHE A 88 1.13 -21.00 -2.14
CA PHE A 88 1.35 -21.25 -0.71
C PHE A 88 1.44 -19.96 0.10
N LEU A 89 2.12 -18.94 -0.43
CA LEU A 89 2.14 -17.60 0.17
C LEU A 89 0.72 -17.04 0.32
N LYS A 90 -0.09 -17.05 -0.74
CA LYS A 90 -1.47 -16.57 -0.69
C LYS A 90 -2.29 -17.34 0.35
N ARG A 91 -2.15 -18.67 0.39
CA ARG A 91 -2.87 -19.53 1.35
C ARG A 91 -2.44 -19.23 2.80
N TRP A 92 -1.14 -19.10 3.04
CA TRP A 92 -0.59 -18.75 4.35
C TRP A 92 -1.09 -17.37 4.80
N CYS A 93 -1.02 -16.35 3.93
CA CYS A 93 -1.55 -15.04 4.21
C CYS A 93 -3.05 -15.08 4.52
N HIS A 94 -3.84 -15.83 3.76
CA HIS A 94 -5.27 -15.99 4.04
C HIS A 94 -5.48 -16.53 5.46
N ARG A 95 -4.85 -17.66 5.82
CA ARG A 95 -5.00 -18.27 7.14
C ARG A 95 -4.66 -17.26 8.25
N ASN A 96 -3.45 -16.71 8.22
CA ASN A 96 -2.92 -15.91 9.31
C ASN A 96 -3.56 -14.50 9.39
N MET A 97 -4.00 -13.92 8.28
CA MET A 97 -4.69 -12.62 8.33
C MET A 97 -6.07 -12.71 9.00
N TYR A 98 -6.77 -13.84 8.88
CA TYR A 98 -8.09 -14.05 9.49
C TYR A 98 -8.02 -14.71 10.88
N GLU A 99 -6.83 -15.08 11.35
CA GLU A 99 -6.62 -15.43 12.76
C GLU A 99 -6.79 -14.21 13.66
N SER A 100 -7.17 -14.47 14.92
CA SER A 100 -7.33 -13.43 15.92
C SER A 100 -6.02 -12.69 16.18
N TYR A 101 -6.10 -11.36 16.25
CA TYR A 101 -4.95 -10.55 16.60
C TYR A 101 -4.49 -10.86 18.03
N ASP A 102 -3.19 -11.11 18.17
CA ASP A 102 -2.54 -11.42 19.43
C ASP A 102 -1.24 -10.60 19.53
N ALA A 103 -1.20 -9.68 20.51
CA ALA A 103 -0.05 -8.82 20.75
C ALA A 103 1.19 -9.58 21.23
N GLN A 104 1.08 -10.86 21.59
CA GLN A 104 2.23 -11.72 21.91
C GLN A 104 2.86 -12.33 20.65
N LYS A 105 2.16 -12.33 19.51
CA LYS A 105 2.62 -12.89 18.22
C LYS A 105 3.07 -11.80 17.25
N MET A 106 3.84 -10.84 17.74
CA MET A 106 4.26 -9.68 16.94
C MET A 106 5.14 -10.06 15.74
N ASP A 107 5.90 -11.14 15.83
CA ASP A 107 6.73 -11.60 14.71
C ASP A 107 5.88 -12.01 13.52
N THR A 108 4.87 -12.86 13.74
CA THR A 108 3.89 -13.23 12.71
C THR A 108 3.17 -11.98 12.20
N PHE A 109 2.74 -11.08 13.08
CA PHE A 109 2.07 -9.84 12.65
C PHE A 109 2.97 -8.96 11.76
N ASN A 110 4.26 -8.85 12.09
CA ASN A 110 5.23 -8.11 11.28
C ASN A 110 5.50 -8.80 9.94
N GLN A 111 5.53 -10.14 9.89
CA GLN A 111 5.60 -10.88 8.63
C GLN A 111 4.36 -10.61 7.76
N LEU A 112 3.16 -10.52 8.34
CA LEU A 112 1.95 -10.17 7.59
C LEU A 112 2.02 -8.76 6.97
N LYS A 113 2.59 -7.77 7.68
CA LYS A 113 2.83 -6.41 7.15
C LYS A 113 3.78 -6.38 5.95
N VAL A 114 4.67 -7.36 5.83
CA VAL A 114 5.65 -7.40 4.74
C VAL A 114 5.08 -8.21 3.59
N PHE A 115 4.57 -9.41 3.85
CA PHE A 115 4.26 -10.39 2.81
C PHE A 115 2.80 -10.37 2.33
N CYS A 116 1.86 -9.95 3.18
CA CYS A 116 0.43 -10.04 2.88
C CYS A 116 -0.22 -8.71 2.50
N THR A 117 0.54 -7.61 2.53
CA THR A 117 0.09 -6.28 2.14
C THR A 117 0.67 -5.85 0.80
N MET A 118 -0.02 -4.94 0.14
CA MET A 118 0.44 -4.31 -1.09
C MET A 118 1.77 -3.60 -0.88
N ASP A 119 2.66 -3.74 -1.86
CA ASP A 119 3.82 -2.88 -1.99
C ASP A 119 3.53 -1.74 -2.98
N ILE A 120 4.48 -0.81 -3.11
CA ILE A 120 4.31 0.36 -3.98
C ILE A 120 4.10 -0.07 -5.44
N LYS A 121 4.80 -1.11 -5.93
CA LYS A 121 4.61 -1.59 -7.31
C LYS A 121 3.20 -2.12 -7.54
N ALA A 122 2.70 -2.98 -6.65
CA ALA A 122 1.34 -3.50 -6.73
C ALA A 122 0.29 -2.37 -6.68
N PHE A 123 0.53 -1.32 -5.88
CA PHE A 123 -0.34 -0.15 -5.83
C PHE A 123 -0.35 0.65 -7.14
N LEU A 124 0.82 0.99 -7.69
CA LEU A 124 0.90 1.79 -8.92
C LEU A 124 0.29 1.05 -10.13
N LEU A 125 0.41 -0.28 -10.16
CA LEU A 125 -0.09 -1.09 -11.26
C LEU A 125 -1.59 -1.43 -11.18
N GLU A 126 -2.32 -0.83 -10.24
CA GLU A 126 -3.80 -0.83 -10.24
C GLU A 126 -4.37 0.23 -11.21
N GLU A 127 -3.59 1.24 -11.60
CA GLU A 127 -3.97 2.26 -12.59
C GLU A 127 -3.96 1.72 -14.04
N GLU A 128 -4.79 2.29 -14.93
CA GLU A 128 -4.94 1.82 -16.34
C GLU A 128 -3.69 2.05 -17.15
N ASP A 129 -3.35 1.06 -17.99
CA ASP A 129 -2.22 1.10 -18.91
C ASP A 129 -0.89 1.50 -18.26
N THR A 130 -0.72 1.12 -16.99
CA THR A 130 0.51 1.35 -16.24
C THR A 130 1.51 0.20 -16.42
N GLN A 131 2.75 0.58 -16.71
CA GLN A 131 3.90 -0.31 -16.78
C GLN A 131 5.06 0.32 -16.03
N THR A 132 5.83 -0.50 -15.31
CA THR A 132 7.02 -0.05 -14.60
C THR A 132 8.27 -0.21 -15.47
N ILE A 133 9.28 0.65 -15.26
CA ILE A 133 10.51 0.67 -16.07
C ILE A 133 11.37 -0.61 -15.91
N ASP A 134 11.16 -1.39 -14.84
CA ASP A 134 11.83 -2.67 -14.62
C ASP A 134 11.27 -3.81 -15.48
N ASP A 135 10.03 -3.67 -15.97
CA ASP A 135 9.36 -4.62 -16.87
C ASP A 135 9.45 -4.18 -18.34
N MET A 136 10.15 -3.08 -18.62
CA MET A 136 10.25 -2.48 -19.95
C MET A 136 11.24 -3.25 -20.85
N LYS A 137 10.73 -3.74 -21.98
CA LYS A 137 11.49 -4.45 -23.02
C LYS A 137 11.99 -3.51 -24.13
N GLU A 138 12.55 -2.38 -23.75
CA GLU A 138 13.12 -1.39 -24.68
C GLU A 138 14.62 -1.60 -24.88
N SER A 139 15.13 -1.11 -26.01
CA SER A 139 16.58 -1.10 -26.28
C SER A 139 17.32 -0.19 -25.29
N PRO A 140 18.63 -0.42 -25.05
CA PRO A 140 19.44 0.45 -24.20
C PRO A 140 19.41 1.93 -24.62
N GLU A 141 19.33 2.20 -25.92
CA GLU A 141 19.27 3.55 -26.48
C GLU A 141 17.97 4.27 -26.07
N ASN A 142 16.84 3.58 -26.17
CA ASN A 142 15.53 4.12 -25.77
C ASN A 142 15.46 4.35 -24.25
N LYS A 143 16.01 3.41 -23.46
CA LYS A 143 16.14 3.56 -21.99
C LYS A 143 16.93 4.82 -21.61
N ASN A 144 18.05 5.05 -22.30
CA ASN A 144 18.87 6.24 -22.06
C ASN A 144 18.16 7.53 -22.50
N ALA A 145 17.42 7.53 -23.60
CA ALA A 145 16.65 8.70 -24.03
C ALA A 145 15.59 9.09 -22.98
N ILE A 146 14.85 8.11 -22.45
CA ILE A 146 13.88 8.32 -21.37
C ILE A 146 14.57 8.84 -20.11
N PHE A 147 15.70 8.24 -19.73
CA PHE A 147 16.50 8.66 -18.59
C PHE A 147 16.92 10.13 -18.69
N HIS A 148 17.49 10.52 -19.83
CA HIS A 148 17.99 11.87 -20.05
C HIS A 148 16.90 12.94 -19.97
N LYS A 149 15.66 12.62 -20.38
CA LYS A 149 14.52 13.53 -20.28
C LYS A 149 14.21 13.95 -18.83
N TYR A 150 14.39 13.03 -17.87
CA TYR A 150 14.02 13.27 -16.46
C TYR A 150 15.23 13.46 -15.53
N LYS A 151 16.46 13.27 -16.02
CA LYS A 151 17.69 13.24 -15.22
C LYS A 151 17.82 14.42 -14.26
N ASP A 152 17.60 15.64 -14.74
CA ASP A 152 17.74 16.84 -13.91
C ASP A 152 16.67 16.93 -12.82
N SER A 153 15.45 16.47 -13.10
CA SER A 153 14.36 16.39 -12.10
C SER A 153 14.70 15.34 -11.03
N ILE A 154 15.12 14.16 -11.47
CA ILE A 154 15.50 13.05 -10.60
C ILE A 154 16.65 13.45 -9.66
N MET A 155 17.65 14.17 -10.18
CA MET A 155 18.77 14.69 -9.38
C MET A 155 18.32 15.75 -8.38
N ARG A 156 17.41 16.65 -8.78
CA ARG A 156 16.86 17.69 -7.88
C ARG A 156 16.06 17.10 -6.73
N GLU A 157 15.35 15.99 -6.99
CA GLU A 157 14.65 15.23 -5.97
C GLU A 157 15.57 14.41 -5.04
N GLY A 158 16.88 14.40 -5.31
CA GLY A 158 17.90 13.71 -4.52
C GLY A 158 17.89 12.20 -4.68
N ILE A 159 17.29 11.69 -5.77
CA ILE A 159 17.25 10.25 -6.07
C ILE A 159 18.57 9.79 -6.69
N LEU A 160 19.16 10.63 -7.54
CA LEU A 160 20.43 10.37 -8.23
C LEU A 160 21.44 11.49 -8.00
N GLN A 161 22.71 11.16 -8.21
CA GLN A 161 23.85 12.05 -8.13
C GLN A 161 24.49 12.28 -9.51
N ARG A 162 25.42 13.24 -9.58
CA ARG A 162 26.18 13.50 -10.80
C ARG A 162 27.06 12.28 -11.11
N GLY A 163 26.86 11.71 -12.29
CA GLY A 163 27.56 10.50 -12.73
C GLY A 163 26.66 9.26 -12.80
N ASP A 164 25.49 9.30 -12.15
CA ASP A 164 24.52 8.22 -12.20
C ASP A 164 23.89 8.07 -13.59
N ASN A 165 23.50 6.82 -13.87
CA ASN A 165 22.91 6.37 -15.13
C ASN A 165 21.53 5.72 -14.90
N PHE A 166 20.97 5.14 -15.97
CA PHE A 166 19.67 4.48 -15.90
C PHE A 166 19.65 3.26 -14.96
N ASP A 167 20.74 2.50 -14.84
CA ASP A 167 20.80 1.34 -13.94
C ASP A 167 20.76 1.76 -12.46
N ASN A 168 21.33 2.92 -12.12
CA ASN A 168 21.18 3.53 -10.80
C ASN A 168 19.70 3.87 -10.52
N LEU A 169 18.99 4.47 -11.49
CA LEU A 169 17.56 4.73 -11.38
C LEU A 169 16.76 3.43 -11.21
N LEU A 170 17.05 2.43 -12.04
CA LEU A 170 16.38 1.13 -12.01
C LEU A 170 16.57 0.44 -10.65
N THR A 171 17.77 0.54 -10.08
CA THR A 171 18.08 0.01 -8.75
C THR A 171 17.25 0.71 -7.68
N TRP A 172 17.17 2.05 -7.72
CA TRP A 172 16.32 2.82 -6.81
C TRP A 172 14.84 2.45 -6.94
N CYS A 173 14.33 2.34 -8.17
CA CYS A 173 12.96 1.94 -8.45
C CYS A 173 12.65 0.54 -7.92
N LYS A 174 13.52 -0.45 -8.18
CA LYS A 174 13.36 -1.81 -7.66
C LYS A 174 13.34 -1.86 -6.13
N SER A 175 14.16 -1.05 -5.47
CA SER A 175 14.14 -0.94 -4.00
C SER A 175 12.83 -0.34 -3.52
N THR A 176 12.41 0.79 -4.12
CA THR A 176 11.19 1.51 -3.76
C THR A 176 9.93 0.66 -3.99
N PHE A 177 9.89 -0.07 -5.09
CA PHE A 177 8.79 -0.96 -5.46
C PHE A 177 8.51 -2.05 -4.44
N LYS A 178 9.52 -2.53 -3.72
CA LYS A 178 9.38 -3.58 -2.70
C LYS A 178 8.86 -3.06 -1.36
N GLU A 179 8.88 -1.74 -1.15
CA GLU A 179 8.40 -1.16 0.10
C GLU A 179 6.90 -1.36 0.26
N THR A 180 6.46 -1.70 1.47
CA THR A 180 5.03 -1.75 1.79
C THR A 180 4.37 -0.40 1.51
N TYR A 181 3.28 -0.43 0.74
CA TYR A 181 2.46 0.74 0.45
C TYR A 181 1.79 1.22 1.74
N LYS A 182 1.91 2.52 2.01
CA LYS A 182 1.12 3.23 3.01
C LYS A 182 0.84 4.65 2.53
N PRO A 183 -0.35 5.23 2.82
CA PRO A 183 -0.69 6.61 2.45
C PRO A 183 0.31 7.65 2.97
N GLU A 184 0.92 7.41 4.13
CA GLU A 184 1.92 8.31 4.72
C GLU A 184 3.18 8.47 3.85
N LYS A 185 3.47 7.50 2.96
CA LYS A 185 4.61 7.53 2.03
C LYS A 185 4.33 8.29 0.73
N LYS A 186 3.39 9.25 0.74
CA LYS A 186 2.95 10.00 -0.45
C LYS A 186 4.10 10.53 -1.30
N LYS A 187 5.14 11.10 -0.68
CA LYS A 187 6.30 11.64 -1.41
C LYS A 187 7.04 10.56 -2.21
N THR A 188 7.29 9.40 -1.60
CA THR A 188 7.94 8.26 -2.26
C THR A 188 7.07 7.68 -3.37
N ILE A 189 5.76 7.54 -3.12
CA ILE A 189 4.79 7.06 -4.11
C ILE A 189 4.75 7.98 -5.32
N ASN A 190 4.64 9.30 -5.12
CA ASN A 190 4.62 10.28 -6.20
C ASN A 190 5.91 10.23 -7.03
N ARG A 191 7.07 10.12 -6.38
CA ARG A 191 8.37 9.97 -7.09
C ARG A 191 8.45 8.66 -7.86
N ALA A 192 7.94 7.56 -7.31
CA ALA A 192 7.89 6.28 -8.01
C ALA A 192 6.93 6.35 -9.22
N GLN A 193 5.78 7.00 -9.09
CA GLN A 193 4.86 7.26 -10.19
C GLN A 193 5.52 8.12 -11.28
N GLU A 194 6.23 9.18 -10.88
CA GLU A 194 6.89 10.10 -11.81
C GLU A 194 8.11 9.49 -12.51
N PHE A 195 8.91 8.66 -11.83
CA PHE A 195 10.21 8.24 -12.36
C PHE A 195 10.34 6.74 -12.64
N CYS A 196 9.49 5.90 -12.05
CA CYS A 196 9.57 4.45 -12.19
C CYS A 196 8.48 3.85 -13.09
N LEU A 197 7.52 4.64 -13.56
CA LEU A 197 6.60 4.24 -14.62
C LEU A 197 7.14 4.61 -16.00
N THR A 198 6.78 3.81 -17.01
CA THR A 198 7.15 4.11 -18.40
C THR A 198 6.46 5.39 -18.87
N PRO A 199 7.03 6.10 -19.86
CA PRO A 199 6.47 7.36 -20.35
C PRO A 199 5.03 7.22 -20.87
N GLU A 200 4.69 6.10 -21.50
CA GLU A 200 3.37 5.83 -22.09
C GLU A 200 2.29 5.81 -21.00
N SER A 201 2.63 5.26 -19.83
CA SER A 201 1.76 5.24 -18.65
C SER A 201 1.51 6.61 -18.03
N LYS A 202 2.23 7.66 -18.46
CA LYS A 202 2.07 9.04 -17.97
C LYS A 202 1.18 9.90 -18.88
N ILE A 203 0.78 9.38 -20.04
CA ILE A 203 0.03 10.16 -21.06
C ILE A 203 -1.47 10.23 -20.74
N LEU A 204 -1.96 9.44 -19.77
CA LEU A 204 -3.38 9.33 -19.42
C LEU A 204 -3.77 10.01 -18.09
N GLY A 205 -2.85 10.78 -17.47
CA GLY A 205 -3.05 11.47 -16.19
C GLY A 205 -3.29 12.97 -16.32
#